data_AF-A0A218QBU9-F1
#
_entry.id   AF-A0A218QBU9-F1
#
_cell.length_a   1.000
_cell.length_b   1.000
_cell.length_c   1.000
_cell.angle_alpha   90.00
_cell.angle_beta   90.00
_cell.angle_gamma   90.00
#
_symmetry.space_group_name_H-M   'P 1'
#
loop_
_entity.id
_entity.type
_entity.pdbx_description
1 polymer ?
#
loop_
_entity_poly.entity_id
_entity_poly.type
_entity_poly.pdbx_seq_one_letter_code
_entity_poly.pdbx_strand_id
1 'polypeptide(L)'
;MQGDVGRLVLTHKDRLLRFGAELVFAICEEFETEVVIINKTSEEITFEQELVQDMIELITVFSARLYGSRSKKNKKLIDGMTSVVKEVQ
;
A
#
# COMPACT_ATOMS: atom_id res chain seq x y z
N MET A 1 5.40 -4.78 -27.91
CA MET A 1 5.67 -6.21 -27.62
C MET A 1 4.37 -6.81 -27.15
N GLN A 2 3.93 -7.99 -27.62
CA GLN A 2 2.64 -8.53 -27.20
C GLN A 2 2.82 -9.24 -25.85
N GLY A 3 2.15 -8.74 -24.79
CA GLY A 3 2.20 -9.31 -23.46
C GLY A 3 1.21 -10.46 -23.28
N ASP A 4 1.52 -11.41 -22.41
CA ASP A 4 0.63 -12.55 -22.10
C ASP A 4 -0.60 -12.16 -21.25
N VAL A 5 -0.63 -10.91 -20.75
CA VAL A 5 -1.66 -10.40 -19.84
C VAL A 5 -2.54 -9.39 -20.57
N GLY A 6 -3.81 -9.75 -20.83
CA GLY A 6 -4.77 -8.86 -21.46
C GLY A 6 -5.42 -7.85 -20.51
N ARG A 7 -5.56 -8.18 -19.21
CA ARG A 7 -6.22 -7.30 -18.23
C ARG A 7 -5.69 -7.50 -16.81
N LEU A 8 -5.39 -6.40 -16.12
CA LEU A 8 -5.12 -6.31 -14.69
C LEU A 8 -6.37 -5.79 -13.98
N VAL A 9 -6.98 -6.60 -13.12
CA VAL A 9 -8.19 -6.22 -12.38
C VAL A 9 -7.87 -6.05 -10.90
N LEU A 10 -8.15 -4.88 -10.35
CA LEU A 10 -7.91 -4.51 -8.97
C LEU A 10 -9.22 -4.15 -8.28
N THR A 11 -9.32 -4.42 -6.99
CA THR A 11 -10.40 -3.85 -6.18
C THR A 11 -10.14 -2.36 -5.93
N HIS A 12 -8.94 -2.01 -5.48
CA HIS A 12 -8.49 -0.62 -5.22
C HIS A 12 -7.03 -0.42 -5.69
N LYS A 13 -6.60 0.83 -5.90
CA LYS A 13 -5.24 1.15 -6.38
C LYS A 13 -4.14 0.73 -5.39
N ASP A 14 -4.35 1.00 -4.11
CA ASP A 14 -3.45 0.69 -2.97
C ASP A 14 -3.18 -0.81 -2.78
N ARG A 15 -4.04 -1.68 -3.33
CA ARG A 15 -3.88 -3.14 -3.25
C ARG A 15 -2.83 -3.70 -4.20
N LEU A 16 -2.40 -2.93 -5.20
CA LEU A 16 -1.37 -3.35 -6.13
C LEU A 16 0.02 -3.20 -5.50
N LEU A 17 0.36 -1.97 -5.13
CA LEU A 17 1.62 -1.61 -4.49
C LEU A 17 1.37 -0.42 -3.58
N ARG A 18 2.09 -0.42 -2.45
CA ARG A 18 2.11 0.70 -1.50
C ARG A 18 2.75 1.96 -2.11
N PHE A 19 3.80 1.78 -2.89
CA PHE A 19 4.44 2.85 -3.67
C PHE A 19 4.84 2.33 -5.06
N GLY A 20 4.81 3.19 -6.07
CA GLY A 20 5.26 2.86 -7.42
C GLY A 20 4.26 2.05 -8.24
N ALA A 21 2.97 2.11 -7.90
CA ALA A 21 1.90 1.54 -8.72
C ALA A 21 1.87 2.17 -10.14
N GLU A 22 2.26 3.45 -10.24
CA GLU A 22 2.39 4.19 -11.49
C GLU A 22 3.38 3.53 -12.46
N LEU A 23 4.48 2.97 -11.93
CA LEU A 23 5.45 2.25 -12.75
C LEU A 23 4.83 0.98 -13.33
N VAL A 24 4.04 0.25 -12.55
CA VAL A 24 3.34 -0.95 -13.03
C VAL A 24 2.30 -0.57 -14.08
N PHE A 25 1.57 0.52 -13.88
CA PHE A 25 0.60 1.00 -14.88
C PHE A 25 1.26 1.45 -16.18
N ALA A 26 2.43 2.10 -16.12
CA ALA A 26 3.20 2.44 -17.31
C ALA A 26 3.66 1.19 -18.08
N ILE A 27 4.02 0.12 -17.36
CA ILE A 27 4.33 -1.17 -17.99
C ILE A 27 3.05 -1.76 -18.62
N CYS A 28 1.92 -1.75 -17.91
CA CYS A 28 0.65 -2.21 -18.48
C CYS A 28 0.29 -1.46 -19.77
N GLU A 29 0.51 -0.14 -19.82
CA GLU A 29 0.29 0.67 -21.02
C GLU A 29 1.18 0.22 -22.19
N GLU A 30 2.48 0.03 -21.97
CA GLU A 30 3.42 -0.44 -23.00
C GLU A 30 3.08 -1.84 -23.55
N PHE A 31 2.47 -2.70 -22.73
CA PHE A 31 2.08 -4.05 -23.10
C PHE A 31 0.61 -4.18 -23.51
N GLU A 32 -0.10 -3.07 -23.69
CA GLU A 32 -1.53 -3.03 -24.05
C GLU A 32 -2.43 -3.82 -23.06
N THR A 33 -2.00 -3.91 -21.80
CA THR A 33 -2.76 -4.53 -20.71
C THR A 33 -3.79 -3.55 -20.16
N GLU A 34 -5.08 -3.90 -20.23
CA GLU A 34 -6.15 -3.07 -19.67
C GLU A 34 -6.13 -3.09 -18.14
N VAL A 35 -6.14 -1.93 -17.49
CA VAL A 35 -6.22 -1.83 -16.02
C VAL A 35 -7.65 -1.46 -15.60
N VAL A 36 -8.30 -2.32 -14.82
CA VAL A 36 -9.67 -2.13 -14.32
C VAL A 36 -9.66 -2.07 -12.80
N ILE A 37 -10.23 -1.02 -12.22
CA ILE A 37 -10.40 -0.88 -10.75
C ILE A 37 -11.89 -0.97 -10.42
N ILE A 38 -12.29 -2.08 -9.79
CA ILE A 38 -13.70 -2.47 -9.54
C ILE A 38 -14.33 -1.60 -8.45
N ASN A 39 -13.65 -1.48 -7.32
CA ASN A 39 -14.13 -0.77 -6.14
C ASN A 39 -13.46 0.59 -6.09
N LYS A 40 -13.99 1.54 -6.86
CA LYS A 40 -13.85 2.95 -6.49
C LYS A 40 -14.78 3.23 -5.31
N THR A 41 -14.62 2.52 -4.20
CA THR A 41 -15.53 2.69 -3.06
C THR A 41 -15.39 4.12 -2.55
N SER A 42 -16.52 4.78 -2.44
CA SER A 42 -16.75 6.12 -1.90
C SER A 42 -16.66 6.19 -0.38
N GLU A 43 -15.99 5.24 0.28
CA GLU A 43 -15.51 5.48 1.63
C GLU A 43 -14.31 6.40 1.47
N GLU A 44 -14.52 7.70 1.64
CA GLU A 44 -13.48 8.72 1.60
C GLU A 44 -12.55 8.51 2.81
N ILE A 45 -11.67 7.51 2.72
CA ILE A 45 -10.45 7.48 3.51
C ILE A 45 -9.73 8.79 3.17
N THR A 46 -9.50 9.62 4.17
CA THR A 46 -8.87 10.91 3.92
C THR A 46 -7.44 10.67 3.43
N PHE A 47 -6.90 11.63 2.67
CA PHE A 47 -5.51 11.57 2.23
C PHE A 47 -4.55 11.39 3.42
N GLU A 48 -4.85 12.01 4.57
CA GLU A 48 -4.09 11.86 5.80
C GLU A 48 -4.14 10.43 6.34
N GLN A 49 -5.31 9.78 6.31
CA GLN A 49 -5.46 8.40 6.75
C GLN A 49 -4.68 7.42 5.85
N GLU A 50 -4.72 7.62 4.52
CA GLU A 50 -3.93 6.84 3.57
C GLU A 50 -2.42 7.01 3.83
N LEU A 51 -1.96 8.25 3.96
CA LEU A 51 -0.56 8.58 4.24
C LEU A 51 -0.06 7.97 5.56
N VAL A 52 -0.87 8.04 6.61
CA VAL A 52 -0.54 7.46 7.91
C VAL A 52 -0.42 5.94 7.82
N GLN A 53 -1.33 5.29 7.10
CA GLN A 53 -1.29 3.84 6.89
C GLN A 53 -0.02 3.42 6.13
N ASP A 54 0.36 4.18 5.10
CA ASP A 54 1.60 3.96 4.35
C ASP A 54 2.84 4.08 5.24
N MET A 55 2.86 5.08 6.13
CA MET A 55 3.96 5.28 7.08
C MET A 55 4.06 4.14 8.10
N ILE A 56 2.94 3.61 8.61
CA ILE A 56 2.96 2.45 9.50
C ILE A 56 3.63 1.27 8.81
N GLU A 57 3.26 0.96 7.57
CA GLU A 57 3.84 -0.17 6.86
C GLU A 57 5.33 0.00 6.61
N LEU A 58 5.75 1.20 6.20
CA LEU A 58 7.15 1.52 6.01
C LEU A 58 7.94 1.31 7.31
N ILE A 59 7.48 1.91 8.42
CA ILE A 59 8.12 1.76 9.72
C ILE A 59 8.11 0.30 10.17
N THR A 60 7.08 -0.46 9.86
CA THR A 60 7.00 -1.89 10.19
C THR A 60 8.10 -2.68 9.49
N VAL A 61 8.27 -2.48 8.18
CA VAL A 61 9.34 -3.14 7.42
C VAL A 61 10.72 -2.73 7.93
N PHE A 62 10.96 -1.44 8.15
CA PHE A 62 12.25 -0.96 8.64
C PHE A 62 12.54 -1.40 10.08
N SER A 63 11.55 -1.37 10.97
CA SER A 63 11.71 -1.79 12.37
C SER A 63 11.93 -3.30 12.46
N ALA A 64 11.27 -4.11 11.63
CA ALA A 64 11.54 -5.54 11.54
C ALA A 64 12.96 -5.82 11.03
N ARG A 65 13.49 -5.02 10.10
CA ARG A 65 14.88 -5.13 9.61
C ARG A 65 15.91 -4.66 10.64
N LEU A 66 15.66 -3.53 11.30
CA LEU A 66 16.58 -2.93 12.27
C LEU A 66 16.63 -3.69 13.60
N TYR A 67 15.47 -4.11 14.11
CA TYR A 67 15.36 -4.70 15.44
C TYR A 67 15.03 -6.19 15.42
N GLY A 68 14.66 -6.75 14.27
CA GLY A 68 14.10 -8.10 14.16
C GLY A 68 12.59 -8.10 14.36
N SER A 69 11.87 -8.90 13.56
CA SER A 69 10.40 -8.95 13.54
C SER A 69 9.76 -9.27 14.90
N ARG A 70 10.43 -10.06 15.75
CA ARG A 70 9.95 -10.44 17.10
C ARG A 70 10.52 -9.60 18.25
N SER A 71 11.26 -8.53 17.97
CA SER A 71 11.88 -7.73 19.03
C SER A 71 10.86 -6.93 19.84
N LYS A 72 11.08 -6.85 21.16
CA LYS A 72 10.28 -6.02 22.07
C LYS A 72 10.32 -4.53 21.66
N LYS A 73 11.43 -4.07 21.07
CA LYS A 73 11.56 -2.70 20.55
C LYS A 73 10.67 -2.48 19.34
N ASN A 74 10.64 -3.44 18.40
CA ASN A 74 9.74 -3.41 17.25
C ASN A 74 8.28 -3.33 17.68
N LYS A 75 7.87 -4.21 18.62
CA LYS A 75 6.49 -4.22 19.14
C LYS A 75 6.07 -2.87 19.73
N LYS A 76 6.91 -2.25 20.56
CA LYS A 76 6.60 -0.93 21.15
C LYS A 76 6.41 0.18 20.10
N LEU A 77 7.22 0.16 19.04
CA LEU A 77 7.11 1.15 17.96
C LEU A 77 5.79 0.98 17.19
N ILE A 78 5.43 -0.26 16.83
CA ILE A 78 4.17 -0.56 16.12
C ILE A 78 2.95 -0.22 16.98
N ASP A 79 2.96 -0.62 18.26
CA ASP A 79 1.84 -0.37 19.16
C ASP A 79 1.59 1.14 19.34
N GLY A 80 2.65 1.93 19.53
CA GLY A 80 2.56 3.39 19.67
C GLY A 80 2.13 4.10 18.38
N MET A 81 2.57 3.62 17.22
CA MET A 81 2.13 4.17 15.93
C MET A 81 0.64 3.87 15.72
N THR A 82 0.22 2.63 15.99
CA THR A 82 -1.18 2.18 15.81
C THR A 82 -2.15 2.94 16.72
N SER A 83 -1.73 3.33 17.93
CA SER A 83 -2.59 4.15 18.81
C SER A 83 -2.83 5.55 18.24
N VAL A 84 -1.79 6.20 17.70
CA VAL A 84 -1.92 7.54 17.09
C VAL A 84 -2.88 7.50 15.90
N VAL A 85 -2.84 6.44 15.09
CA VAL A 85 -3.75 6.29 13.94
C VAL A 85 -5.21 6.20 14.36
N LYS A 86 -5.49 5.49 15.46
CA LYS A 86 -6.84 5.38 16.01
C LYS A 86 -7.37 6.69 16.59
N GLU A 87 -6.50 7.62 16.94
CA GLU A 87 -6.89 8.95 17.44
C GLU A 87 -7.25 9.93 16.30
N VAL A 88 -6.83 9.63 15.06
CA VAL A 88 -7.07 10.44 13.86
C VAL A 88 -8.27 9.93 13.02
N GLN A 89 -8.78 8.74 13.34
CA GLN A 89 -10.01 8.16 12.79
C GLN A 89 -11.26 8.61 13.57
#